data_AF-A0A3D0J184-F1
#
_entry.id   AF-A0A3D0J184-F1
#
_cell.length_a   1.000
_cell.length_b   1.000
_cell.length_c   1.000
_cell.angle_alpha   90.00
_cell.angle_beta   90.00
_cell.angle_gamma   90.00
#
_symmetry.space_group_name_H-M   'P 1'
#
loop_
_entity.id
_entity.type
_entity.pdbx_description
1 polymer ?
#
loop_
_entity_poly.entity_id
_entity_poly.type
_entity_poly.pdbx_seq_one_letter_code
_entity_poly.pdbx_strand_id
1 'polypeptide(L)' 'VRCEVRYFDLTAHATREDILRWACDEIQPSRVLLVHGDPDAQAWFAAQIAQQRPKTEVVQPPPGQPIPLFQDLS' A
#
# COMPACT_ATOMS: atom_id res chain seq x y z
N VAL A 1 5.61 33.73 25.91
CA VAL A 1 4.89 32.49 25.56
C VAL A 1 5.93 31.40 25.34
N ARG A 2 6.00 30.39 26.21
CA ARG A 2 6.87 29.19 26.07
C ARG A 2 5.94 27.98 25.97
N CYS A 3 5.39 27.73 24.78
CA CYS A 3 4.60 26.53 24.55
C CYS A 3 5.55 25.40 24.18
N GLU A 4 5.54 24.34 24.97
CA GLU A 4 6.21 23.10 24.64
C GLU A 4 5.31 22.33 23.68
N VAL A 5 5.71 22.27 22.41
CA VAL A 5 5.01 21.47 21.40
C VAL A 5 5.51 20.05 21.51
N ARG A 6 4.62 19.13 21.92
CA ARG A 6 4.89 17.69 21.93
C ARG A 6 4.03 17.03 20.86
N TYR A 7 4.69 16.29 19.97
CA TYR A 7 4.04 15.45 18.99
C TYR A 7 3.66 14.13 19.66
N PHE A 8 2.37 13.87 19.77
CA PHE A 8 1.84 12.58 20.20
C PHE A 8 1.21 11.92 18.98
N ASP A 9 1.77 10.80 18.55
CA ASP A 9 1.24 10.04 17.42
C ASP A 9 0.08 9.15 17.91
N LEU A 10 -1.12 9.74 17.97
CA LEU A 10 -2.36 9.08 18.38
C LEU A 10 -3.12 8.50 17.18
N THR A 11 -2.45 8.31 16.04
CA THR A 11 -3.10 7.72 14.88
C THR A 11 -3.13 6.21 15.02
N ALA A 12 -4.31 5.61 14.98
CA ALA A 12 -4.51 4.18 14.82
C ALA A 12 -4.08 3.70 13.42
N HIS A 13 -2.95 4.20 12.91
CA HIS A 13 -2.40 3.84 11.60
C HIS A 13 -1.42 2.69 11.81
N ALA A 14 -1.68 1.57 11.16
CA ALA A 14 -0.67 0.54 10.99
C ALA A 14 0.58 1.16 10.35
N THR A 15 1.76 0.79 10.83
CA THR A 15 3.03 1.25 10.23
C THR A 15 3.13 0.73 8.80
N ARG A 16 4.03 1.31 7.98
CA ARG A 16 4.21 0.86 6.59
C ARG A 16 4.63 -0.62 6.56
N GLU A 17 5.44 -1.01 7.52
CA GLU A 17 5.95 -2.35 7.73
C GLU A 17 4.85 -3.32 8.19
N ASP A 18 3.93 -2.89 9.05
CA ASP A 18 2.80 -3.71 9.46
C ASP A 18 1.84 -3.98 8.30
N ILE A 19 1.57 -2.96 7.47
CA ILE A 19 0.74 -3.12 6.26
C ILE A 19 1.43 -4.06 5.27
N LEU A 20 2.74 -3.89 5.08
CA LEU A 20 3.53 -4.76 4.20
C LEU A 20 3.53 -6.20 4.70
N ARG A 21 3.77 -6.44 5.98
CA ARG A 21 3.73 -7.77 6.60
C ARG A 21 2.35 -8.40 6.41
N TRP A 22 1.29 -7.68 6.72
CA TRP A 22 -0.07 -8.18 6.57
C TRP A 22 -0.38 -8.57 5.11
N ALA A 23 -0.03 -7.71 4.15
CA ALA A 23 -0.27 -7.98 2.73
C ALA A 23 0.59 -9.14 2.21
N CYS A 24 1.88 -9.17 2.53
CA CYS A 24 2.83 -10.15 2.04
C CYS A 24 2.75 -11.48 2.76
N ASP A 25 2.46 -11.55 4.05
CA ASP A 25 2.58 -12.77 4.84
C ASP A 25 1.22 -13.40 5.15
N GLU A 26 0.22 -12.58 5.49
CA GLU A 26 -1.07 -13.08 5.96
C GLU A 26 -2.05 -13.32 4.80
N ILE A 27 -2.21 -12.35 3.89
CA ILE A 27 -3.22 -12.44 2.82
C ILE A 27 -2.67 -12.99 1.51
N GLN A 28 -1.45 -12.60 1.14
CA GLN A 28 -0.78 -13.09 -0.07
C GLN A 28 -1.62 -12.92 -1.36
N PRO A 29 -2.13 -11.70 -1.66
CA PRO A 29 -2.98 -11.49 -2.81
C PRO A 29 -2.21 -11.68 -4.13
N SER A 30 -2.91 -12.16 -5.16
CA SER A 30 -2.36 -12.23 -6.52
C SER A 30 -2.17 -10.86 -7.15
N ARG A 31 -2.95 -9.86 -6.73
CA ARG A 31 -2.89 -8.47 -7.22
C ARG A 31 -3.11 -7.46 -6.10
N VAL A 32 -2.34 -6.38 -6.08
CA VAL A 32 -2.42 -5.26 -5.13
C VAL A 32 -2.60 -3.95 -5.88
N LEU A 33 -3.60 -3.16 -5.50
CA LEU A 33 -3.82 -1.82 -6.04
C LEU A 33 -3.38 -0.77 -4.99
N LEU A 34 -2.44 0.09 -5.36
CA LEU A 34 -1.98 1.20 -4.53
C LEU A 34 -2.68 2.49 -4.98
N VAL A 35 -3.69 2.93 -4.23
CA VAL A 35 -4.58 4.04 -4.64
C VAL A 35 -4.32 5.34 -3.88
N HIS A 36 -4.13 5.26 -2.56
CA HIS A 36 -3.93 6.42 -1.69
C HIS A 36 -2.53 6.39 -1.09
N GLY A 37 -1.85 7.54 -1.13
CA GLY A 37 -0.50 7.72 -0.63
C GLY A 37 0.33 8.55 -1.61
N ASP A 38 1.30 9.28 -1.07
CA ASP A 38 2.23 10.06 -1.88
C ASP A 38 3.03 9.14 -2.82
N PRO A 39 3.49 9.65 -3.98
CA PRO A 39 4.19 8.84 -4.98
C PRO A 39 5.37 8.04 -4.41
N ASP A 40 6.16 8.65 -3.52
CA ASP A 40 7.32 8.01 -2.88
C ASP A 40 6.90 6.82 -2.00
N ALA A 41 5.78 6.95 -1.27
CA ALA A 41 5.26 5.87 -0.45
C ALA A 41 4.75 4.71 -1.32
N GLN A 42 4.05 5.01 -2.41
CA GLN A 42 3.58 3.97 -3.33
C GLN A 42 4.75 3.27 -4.03
N ALA A 43 5.79 4.00 -4.42
CA ALA A 43 6.99 3.44 -5.02
C ALA A 43 7.72 2.51 -4.03
N TRP A 44 7.80 2.90 -2.76
CA TRP A 44 8.37 2.05 -1.71
C TRP A 44 7.58 0.74 -1.55
N PHE A 45 6.25 0.80 -1.43
CA PHE A 45 5.42 -0.39 -1.32
C PHE A 45 5.53 -1.30 -2.54
N ALA A 46 5.52 -0.73 -3.76
CA ALA A 46 5.66 -1.50 -4.97
C ALA A 46 7.00 -2.25 -5.03
N ALA A 47 8.09 -1.60 -4.65
CA ALA A 47 9.41 -2.24 -4.59
C ALA A 47 9.46 -3.35 -3.52
N GLN A 48 8.94 -3.11 -2.33
CA GLN A 48 8.94 -4.09 -1.25
C GLN A 48 8.08 -5.32 -1.57
N ILE A 49 6.89 -5.11 -2.13
CA ILE A 49 6.00 -6.21 -2.53
C ILE A 49 6.62 -7.00 -3.67
N ALA A 50 7.22 -6.34 -4.68
CA ALA A 50 7.90 -7.04 -5.77
C ALA A 50 9.08 -7.88 -5.27
N GLN A 51 9.81 -7.42 -4.26
CA GLN A 51 10.92 -8.15 -3.65
C GLN A 51 10.43 -9.37 -2.86
N GLN A 52 9.40 -9.22 -2.02
CA GLN A 52 8.92 -10.30 -1.14
C GLN A 52 7.98 -11.28 -1.86
N ARG A 53 7.23 -10.78 -2.84
CA ARG A 53 6.18 -11.49 -3.58
C ARG A 53 6.28 -11.18 -5.07
N PRO A 54 7.28 -11.71 -5.79
CA PRO A 54 7.49 -11.44 -7.21
C PRO A 54 6.36 -11.94 -8.13
N LYS A 55 5.44 -12.77 -7.61
CA LYS A 55 4.25 -13.24 -8.34
C LYS A 55 3.02 -12.35 -8.12
N THR A 56 3.07 -11.42 -7.17
CA THR A 56 1.98 -10.48 -6.91
C THR A 56 2.09 -9.32 -7.88
N GLU A 57 1.04 -9.07 -8.64
CA GLU A 57 0.96 -7.92 -9.54
C GLU A 57 0.64 -6.66 -8.74
N VAL A 58 1.49 -5.63 -8.83
CA VAL A 58 1.25 -4.34 -8.18
C VAL A 58 0.82 -3.31 -9.22
N VAL A 59 -0.32 -2.68 -9.00
CA VAL A 59 -0.92 -1.70 -9.91
C VAL A 59 -1.07 -0.36 -9.19
N GLN A 60 -0.60 0.72 -9.84
CA GLN A 60 -0.77 2.10 -9.40
C GLN A 60 -1.73 2.80 -10.36
N PRO A 61 -3.06 2.76 -10.11
CA PRO A 61 -4.02 3.35 -11.02
C PRO A 61 -3.91 4.89 -11.01
N PRO A 62 -3.93 5.53 -12.18
CA PRO A 62 -4.07 6.97 -12.24
C PRO A 62 -5.48 7.40 -11.78
N PRO A 63 -5.62 8.61 -11.23
CA PRO A 63 -6.90 9.11 -10.74
C PRO A 63 -7.99 9.07 -11.82
N GLY A 64 -9.16 8.55 -11.47
CA GLY A 64 -10.33 8.53 -12.35
C GLY A 64 -10.31 7.49 -13.47
N GLN A 65 -9.31 6.60 -13.53
CA GLN A 65 -9.33 5.48 -14.49
C GLN A 65 -9.92 4.20 -13.87
N PRO A 66 -10.88 3.54 -14.55
CA PRO A 66 -11.38 2.25 -14.11
C PRO A 66 -10.31 1.16 -14.32
N ILE A 67 -10.11 0.30 -13.32
CA ILE A 67 -9.27 -0.90 -13.41
C ILE A 67 -10.18 -2.13 -13.45
N PRO A 68 -10.14 -2.95 -14.52
CA PRO A 68 -10.84 -4.23 -14.52
C PRO A 68 -10.15 -5.19 -13.53
N LEU A 69 -10.88 -5.59 -12.49
CA LEU A 69 -10.38 -6.50 -11.44
C LEU A 69 -10.59 -7.98 -11.79
N PHE A 70 -11.60 -8.27 -12.58
CA PHE A 70 -11.94 -9.61 -13.05
C PHE A 70 -11.99 -9.57 -14.57
N GLN A 71 -11.30 -10.49 -15.23
CA GLN A 71 -11.57 -10.78 -16.64
C GLN A 71 -12.87 -11.57 -16.67
N ASP A 72 -13.81 -11.18 -17.53
CA ASP A 72 -15.07 -11.90 -17.74
C ASP A 72 -14.74 -13.39 -17.97
N LEU A 73 -15.25 -14.22 -17.06
CA LEU A 73 -15.19 -15.68 -17.19
C LEU A 73 -16.15 -16.07 -18.32
N SER A 74 -15.66 -16.03 -19.56
CA SER A 74 -16.32 -16.63 -20.73
C SER A 74 -16.01 -18.11 -20.81
#